data_AF-A0A3M1BKC7-F1
#
_entry.id   AF-A0A3M1BKC7-F1
#
_cell.length_a   1.000
_cell.length_b   1.000
_cell.length_c   1.000
_cell.angle_alpha   90.00
_cell.angle_beta   90.00
_cell.angle_gamma   90.00
#
_symmetry.space_group_name_H-M   'P 1'
#
loop_
_entity.id
_entity.type
_entity.pdbx_description
1 polymer ?
#
loop_
_entity_poly.entity_id
_entity_poly.type
_entity_poly.pdbx_seq_one_letter_code
_entity_poly.pdbx_strand_id
1 'polypeptide(L)'
;MITHSSKLVFAAWIFLIASFTTSCAPALVLDDWDEFDPHDSNSLMDQLTTADVIEAKLIVSLDSIESHRKSNDYFPARIEFDNVMGGVIKYDIKVKTRGKFRRRTCDMPPLKLDFSKKDLEAAGLLPFDDLKLVTHCLEDAAYSDKLVLKEYLAYKMYNLVTPYSYRVQLLRLTYQDANDPDRKLKRWAFVLESDDELAARIGGVECKNCMGQPEDRFDPIHERMVAMFEYMICNTDWSIKMNRNVKFFELPDHRLIPVPYDFDFSGFVKAPYAKSNQDVGQKGVDHRVFMGFAEDAREMYGTLALFKTKQPEFNRTILNFRHLPEADKMELVQYLDTFYQSINSLEEAQRALFN
;
A
#
# COMPACT_ATOMS: atom_id res chain seq x y z
N MET A 1 23.40 87.11 10.70
CA MET A 1 22.81 86.37 9.58
C MET A 1 23.86 85.43 9.03
N ILE A 2 23.59 84.11 9.10
CA ILE A 2 24.15 83.00 8.28
C ILE A 2 25.68 82.80 8.39
N THR A 3 26.24 81.97 9.30
CA THR A 3 26.41 80.49 9.35
C THR A 3 27.14 79.82 8.16
N HIS A 4 28.39 79.40 8.39
CA HIS A 4 29.10 78.25 7.76
C HIS A 4 30.15 77.76 8.79
N SER A 5 29.90 76.70 9.57
CA SER A 5 29.98 75.24 9.29
C SER A 5 31.38 74.76 8.88
N SER A 6 32.13 74.32 9.90
CA SER A 6 33.41 73.62 9.83
C SER A 6 33.18 72.10 9.86
N LYS A 7 33.94 71.40 9.02
CA LYS A 7 33.94 69.94 8.85
C LYS A 7 34.45 69.24 10.11
N LEU A 8 33.73 68.22 10.59
CA LEU A 8 34.24 67.24 11.56
C LEU A 8 34.28 65.84 10.94
N VAL A 9 35.43 65.20 11.11
CA VAL A 9 35.77 63.84 10.69
C VAL A 9 35.18 62.84 11.69
N PHE A 10 34.44 61.84 11.21
CA PHE A 10 33.98 60.72 12.03
C PHE A 10 34.87 59.49 11.78
N ALA A 11 35.53 59.01 12.82
CA ALA A 11 36.22 57.72 12.85
C ALA A 11 35.21 56.63 13.24
N ALA A 12 35.05 55.61 12.40
CA ALA A 12 34.19 54.46 12.69
C ALA A 12 35.01 53.37 13.42
N TRP A 13 34.54 52.99 14.62
CA TRP A 13 35.01 51.83 15.37
C TRP A 13 34.17 50.62 14.97
N ILE A 14 34.81 49.56 14.46
CA ILE A 14 34.16 48.27 14.14
C ILE A 14 34.27 47.38 15.38
N PHE A 15 33.14 47.03 15.98
CA PHE A 15 33.04 45.94 16.96
C PHE A 15 32.85 44.61 16.20
N LEU A 16 33.77 43.67 16.39
CA LEU A 16 33.66 42.29 15.93
C LEU A 16 32.83 41.49 16.95
N ILE A 17 31.60 41.11 16.59
CA ILE A 17 30.81 40.12 17.32
C ILE A 17 31.15 38.75 16.72
N ALA A 18 31.82 37.91 17.50
CA ALA A 18 32.05 36.52 17.14
C ALA A 18 30.76 35.72 17.34
N SER A 19 30.09 35.36 16.24
CA SER A 19 28.96 34.44 16.25
C SER A 19 29.48 33.01 16.22
N PHE A 20 29.30 32.25 17.31
CA PHE A 20 29.44 30.80 17.28
C PHE A 20 28.26 30.24 16.46
N THR A 21 28.51 29.87 15.21
CA THR A 21 27.57 29.05 14.44
C THR A 21 27.83 27.59 14.79
N THR A 22 26.91 27.03 15.58
CA THR A 22 26.72 25.59 15.71
C THR A 22 26.47 25.01 14.32
N SER A 23 27.42 24.22 13.81
CA SER A 23 27.24 23.42 12.61
C SER A 23 26.20 22.33 12.89
N CYS A 24 24.93 22.63 12.65
CA CYS A 24 23.93 21.59 12.41
C CYS A 24 24.34 20.85 11.14
N ALA A 25 24.58 19.55 11.26
CA ALA A 25 24.63 18.66 10.12
C ALA A 25 23.36 18.87 9.27
N PRO A 26 23.46 18.90 7.93
CA PRO A 26 22.27 18.99 7.11
C PRO A 26 21.46 17.71 7.36
N ALA A 27 20.25 17.87 7.90
CA ALA A 27 19.23 16.86 7.77
C ALA A 27 19.14 16.55 6.28
N LEU A 28 19.32 15.30 5.88
CA LEU A 28 19.01 14.86 4.53
C LEU A 28 17.52 15.12 4.33
N VAL A 29 17.28 16.21 3.62
CA VAL A 29 15.98 16.74 3.30
C VAL A 29 15.28 15.71 2.42
N LEU A 30 14.10 15.29 2.87
CA LEU A 30 13.15 14.39 2.19
C LEU A 30 12.32 15.16 1.12
N ASP A 31 12.85 16.24 0.56
CA ASP A 31 12.11 17.18 -0.30
C ASP A 31 12.52 17.00 -1.78
N ASP A 32 12.29 15.82 -2.35
CA ASP A 32 12.27 15.64 -3.82
C ASP A 32 11.12 14.73 -4.28
N TRP A 33 10.12 14.50 -3.43
CA TRP A 33 8.93 13.71 -3.79
C TRP A 33 7.78 14.53 -4.41
N ASP A 34 7.96 15.84 -4.55
CA ASP A 34 6.96 16.75 -5.16
C ASP A 34 7.11 16.88 -6.70
N GLU A 35 8.11 16.23 -7.33
CA GLU A 35 8.35 16.32 -8.78
C GLU A 35 7.83 15.12 -9.59
N PHE A 36 7.06 14.21 -8.98
CA PHE A 36 6.30 13.20 -9.71
C PHE A 36 4.81 13.49 -9.62
N ASP A 37 4.29 14.29 -10.54
CA ASP A 37 2.86 14.53 -10.71
C ASP A 37 2.22 13.32 -11.44
N PRO A 38 1.46 12.44 -10.76
CA PRO A 38 0.84 11.27 -11.38
C PRO A 38 -0.47 11.62 -12.10
N HIS A 39 -0.84 12.91 -12.24
CA HIS A 39 -2.16 13.31 -12.73
C HIS A 39 -2.34 13.34 -14.26
N ASP A 40 -1.34 12.98 -15.06
CA ASP A 40 -1.46 12.98 -16.52
C ASP A 40 -1.80 11.58 -17.12
N SER A 41 -2.05 10.58 -16.28
CA SER A 41 -2.59 9.29 -16.73
C SER A 41 -4.12 9.27 -16.68
N ASN A 42 -4.74 8.74 -17.74
CA ASN A 42 -6.19 8.51 -17.82
C ASN A 42 -6.43 6.99 -17.83
N SER A 43 -6.14 6.29 -16.74
CA SER A 43 -6.40 4.85 -16.61
C SER A 43 -7.79 4.57 -16.00
N LEU A 44 -8.22 3.30 -16.04
CA LEU A 44 -9.42 2.89 -15.30
C LEU A 44 -9.27 3.11 -13.78
N MET A 45 -8.08 2.88 -13.23
CA MET A 45 -7.81 3.11 -11.81
C MET A 45 -7.88 4.60 -11.45
N ASP A 46 -7.41 5.48 -12.34
CA ASP A 46 -7.53 6.93 -12.17
C ASP A 46 -9.01 7.36 -12.08
N GLN A 47 -9.87 6.81 -12.93
CA GLN A 47 -11.32 7.07 -12.84
C GLN A 47 -11.93 6.55 -11.54
N LEU A 48 -11.57 5.34 -11.13
CA LEU A 48 -12.14 4.70 -9.93
C LEU A 48 -11.71 5.36 -8.63
N THR A 49 -10.53 5.98 -8.59
CA THR A 49 -9.97 6.62 -7.38
C THR A 49 -10.50 8.03 -7.09
N THR A 50 -11.47 8.50 -7.87
CA THR A 50 -12.11 9.83 -7.70
C THR A 50 -13.15 9.88 -6.58
N ALA A 51 -13.49 8.76 -5.94
CA ALA A 51 -14.45 8.70 -4.83
C ALA A 51 -13.98 7.77 -3.69
N ASP A 52 -14.46 8.04 -2.48
CA ASP A 52 -14.15 7.24 -1.29
C ASP A 52 -14.56 5.76 -1.44
N VAL A 53 -15.71 5.53 -2.08
CA VAL A 53 -16.30 4.20 -2.33
C VAL A 53 -16.96 4.20 -3.69
N ILE A 54 -16.69 3.17 -4.48
CA ILE A 54 -17.40 2.93 -5.74
C ILE A 54 -18.43 1.81 -5.52
N GLU A 55 -19.69 2.09 -5.83
CA GLU A 55 -20.71 1.05 -5.96
C GLU A 55 -20.47 0.30 -7.27
N ALA A 56 -20.40 -1.03 -7.17
CA ALA A 56 -20.06 -1.88 -8.30
C ALA A 56 -20.92 -3.12 -8.34
N LYS A 57 -21.13 -3.67 -9.54
CA LYS A 57 -21.83 -4.94 -9.75
C LYS A 57 -21.02 -5.84 -10.66
N LEU A 58 -20.66 -7.02 -10.18
CA LEU A 58 -20.03 -8.08 -10.96
C LEU A 58 -21.08 -9.14 -11.28
N ILE A 59 -21.44 -9.24 -12.56
CA ILE A 59 -22.37 -10.23 -13.10
C ILE A 59 -21.52 -11.37 -13.66
N VAL A 60 -21.62 -12.55 -13.03
CA VAL A 60 -20.75 -13.69 -13.33
C VAL A 60 -21.44 -14.98 -12.89
N SER A 61 -21.18 -16.10 -13.56
CA SER A 61 -21.66 -17.40 -13.08
C SER A 61 -20.91 -17.78 -11.79
N LEU A 62 -21.62 -17.81 -10.67
CA LEU A 62 -20.99 -18.15 -9.37
C LEU A 62 -20.55 -19.62 -9.36
N ASP A 63 -21.27 -20.49 -10.06
CA ASP A 63 -20.88 -21.89 -10.24
C ASP A 63 -19.61 -22.01 -11.11
N SER A 64 -19.38 -21.07 -12.04
CA SER A 64 -18.12 -20.99 -12.80
C SER A 64 -16.94 -20.59 -11.91
N ILE A 65 -17.14 -19.68 -10.96
CA ILE A 65 -16.11 -19.34 -9.96
C ILE A 65 -15.70 -20.58 -9.17
N GLU A 66 -16.66 -21.39 -8.72
CA GLU A 66 -16.38 -22.59 -7.95
C GLU A 66 -15.71 -23.68 -8.79
N SER A 67 -16.24 -23.98 -9.97
CA SER A 67 -15.65 -25.00 -10.86
C SER A 67 -14.24 -24.63 -11.35
N HIS A 68 -13.96 -23.34 -11.54
CA HIS A 68 -12.62 -22.84 -11.92
C HIS A 68 -11.75 -22.49 -10.72
N ARG A 69 -12.15 -22.87 -9.49
CA ARG A 69 -11.39 -22.60 -8.26
C ARG A 69 -9.98 -23.15 -8.29
N LYS A 70 -9.65 -24.13 -9.13
CA LYS A 70 -8.27 -24.64 -9.31
C LYS A 70 -7.69 -24.47 -10.73
N SER A 71 -8.44 -23.87 -11.67
CA SER A 71 -7.97 -23.53 -13.02
C SER A 71 -7.47 -22.08 -13.17
N ASN A 72 -6.42 -21.85 -13.96
CA ASN A 72 -5.98 -20.50 -14.32
C ASN A 72 -6.72 -19.93 -15.54
N ASP A 73 -7.76 -20.62 -16.00
CA ASP A 73 -8.55 -20.22 -17.16
C ASP A 73 -9.45 -19.04 -16.84
N TYR A 74 -9.63 -18.21 -17.85
CA TYR A 74 -10.52 -17.09 -17.83
C TYR A 74 -11.93 -17.49 -18.28
N PHE A 75 -12.95 -16.94 -17.64
CA PHE A 75 -14.35 -17.10 -17.99
C PHE A 75 -15.06 -15.75 -18.06
N PRO A 76 -16.13 -15.62 -18.86
CA PRO A 76 -16.79 -14.34 -19.11
C PRO A 76 -17.51 -13.80 -17.86
N ALA A 77 -17.48 -12.48 -17.71
CA ALA A 77 -18.26 -11.73 -16.74
C ALA A 77 -18.57 -10.34 -17.29
N ARG A 78 -19.43 -9.60 -16.60
CA ARG A 78 -19.67 -8.18 -16.85
C ARG A 78 -19.49 -7.42 -15.55
N ILE A 79 -18.79 -6.30 -15.59
CA ILE A 79 -18.67 -5.41 -14.45
C ILE A 79 -19.32 -4.06 -14.75
N GLU A 80 -20.04 -3.55 -13.78
CA GLU A 80 -20.68 -2.24 -13.79
C GLU A 80 -20.10 -1.42 -12.63
N PHE A 81 -19.70 -0.17 -12.89
CA PHE A 81 -19.27 0.80 -11.89
C PHE A 81 -20.14 2.04 -11.95
N ASP A 82 -20.57 2.55 -10.80
CA ASP A 82 -21.22 3.85 -10.73
C ASP A 82 -20.18 4.96 -10.95
N ASN A 83 -20.48 5.90 -11.84
CA ASN A 83 -19.62 7.05 -12.10
C ASN A 83 -19.97 8.21 -11.15
N VAL A 84 -18.95 8.87 -10.60
CA VAL A 84 -19.08 10.04 -9.72
C VAL A 84 -19.83 11.20 -10.38
N MET A 85 -19.73 11.34 -11.71
CA MET A 85 -20.48 12.36 -12.48
C MET A 85 -21.91 11.91 -12.87
N GLY A 86 -22.34 10.74 -12.40
CA GLY A 86 -23.62 10.12 -12.77
C GLY A 86 -23.49 9.17 -13.96
N GLY A 87 -24.37 8.16 -13.98
CA GLY A 87 -24.35 7.08 -14.97
C GLY A 87 -23.60 5.83 -14.49
N VAL A 88 -23.58 4.81 -15.34
CA VAL A 88 -22.99 3.50 -15.05
C VAL A 88 -22.02 3.15 -16.18
N ILE A 89 -20.75 2.94 -15.83
CA ILE A 89 -19.73 2.45 -16.76
C ILE A 89 -19.81 0.93 -16.78
N LYS A 90 -19.78 0.33 -17.97
CA LYS A 90 -19.96 -1.11 -18.16
C LYS A 90 -18.85 -1.67 -19.02
N TYR A 91 -18.29 -2.79 -18.58
CA TYR A 91 -17.33 -3.56 -19.36
C TYR A 91 -17.73 -5.02 -19.39
N ASP A 92 -17.74 -5.60 -20.59
CA ASP A 92 -17.66 -7.05 -20.75
C ASP A 92 -16.20 -7.46 -20.52
N ILE A 93 -15.98 -8.30 -19.51
CA ILE A 93 -14.65 -8.66 -19.03
C ILE A 93 -14.50 -10.17 -19.01
N LYS A 94 -13.26 -10.60 -18.81
CA LYS A 94 -12.97 -11.94 -18.35
C LYS A 94 -12.54 -11.90 -16.90
N VAL A 95 -12.79 -12.97 -16.18
CA VAL A 95 -12.32 -13.12 -14.82
C VAL A 95 -11.68 -14.49 -14.63
N LYS A 96 -10.75 -14.59 -13.69
CA LYS A 96 -10.24 -15.87 -13.21
C LYS A 96 -10.00 -15.82 -11.71
N THR A 97 -9.98 -16.99 -11.08
CA THR A 97 -9.57 -17.10 -9.67
C THR A 97 -8.06 -16.88 -9.56
N ARG A 98 -7.62 -16.14 -8.53
CA ARG A 98 -6.20 -15.84 -8.26
C ARG A 98 -5.78 -16.25 -6.85
N GLY A 99 -4.48 -16.20 -6.59
CA GLY A 99 -3.90 -16.54 -5.29
C GLY A 99 -3.69 -18.05 -5.10
N LYS A 100 -2.96 -18.40 -4.04
CA LYS A 100 -2.67 -19.80 -3.69
C LYS A 100 -3.46 -20.25 -2.47
N PHE A 101 -3.38 -19.50 -1.36
CA PHE A 101 -4.06 -19.86 -0.11
C PHE A 101 -5.55 -19.55 -0.18
N ARG A 102 -5.92 -18.26 -0.22
CA ARG A 102 -7.31 -17.78 -0.21
C ARG A 102 -8.19 -18.43 -1.27
N ARG A 103 -7.63 -18.67 -2.45
CA ARG A 103 -8.26 -19.42 -3.54
C ARG A 103 -8.86 -20.77 -3.13
N ARG A 104 -8.17 -21.51 -2.26
CA ARG A 104 -8.54 -22.88 -1.85
C ARG A 104 -9.35 -22.92 -0.56
N THR A 105 -9.26 -21.89 0.27
CA THR A 105 -9.76 -21.91 1.65
C THR A 105 -10.90 -20.93 1.91
N CYS A 106 -11.01 -19.87 1.12
CA CYS A 106 -12.05 -18.85 1.28
C CYS A 106 -13.34 -19.25 0.56
N ASP A 107 -14.48 -18.84 1.09
CA ASP A 107 -15.78 -19.04 0.46
C ASP A 107 -15.84 -18.36 -0.90
N MET A 108 -15.39 -17.10 -0.98
CA MET A 108 -15.17 -16.40 -2.24
C MET A 108 -13.67 -16.29 -2.53
N PRO A 109 -13.16 -16.95 -3.60
CA PRO A 109 -11.76 -16.79 -3.98
C PRO A 109 -11.53 -15.37 -4.53
N PRO A 110 -10.34 -14.77 -4.29
CA PRO A 110 -10.01 -13.52 -4.91
C PRO A 110 -9.95 -13.68 -6.43
N LEU A 111 -10.34 -12.64 -7.16
CA LEU A 111 -10.47 -12.67 -8.62
C LEU A 111 -9.45 -11.74 -9.27
N LYS A 112 -9.03 -12.08 -10.48
CA LYS A 112 -8.38 -11.14 -11.40
C LYS A 112 -9.41 -10.75 -12.46
N LEU A 113 -9.66 -9.44 -12.59
CA LEU A 113 -10.53 -8.86 -13.60
C LEU A 113 -9.65 -8.51 -14.81
N ASP A 114 -10.11 -8.85 -16.02
CA ASP A 114 -9.36 -8.75 -17.26
C ASP A 114 -10.25 -8.05 -18.30
N PHE A 115 -9.91 -6.80 -18.57
CA PHE A 115 -10.61 -5.87 -19.44
C PHE A 115 -10.09 -6.00 -20.87
N SER A 116 -10.91 -5.65 -21.85
CA SER A 116 -10.46 -5.54 -23.24
C SER A 116 -9.62 -4.27 -23.39
N LYS A 117 -8.33 -4.39 -23.79
CA LYS A 117 -7.49 -3.23 -24.14
C LYS A 117 -8.17 -2.32 -25.17
N LYS A 118 -8.85 -2.90 -26.15
CA LYS A 118 -9.58 -2.16 -27.18
C LYS A 118 -10.74 -1.35 -26.61
N ASP A 119 -11.43 -1.90 -25.61
CA ASP A 119 -12.58 -1.23 -24.99
C ASP A 119 -12.10 -0.08 -24.09
N LEU A 120 -10.98 -0.29 -23.39
CA LEU A 120 -10.31 0.77 -22.62
C LEU A 120 -9.86 1.91 -23.55
N GLU A 121 -9.14 1.60 -24.62
CA GLU A 121 -8.69 2.59 -25.61
C GLU A 121 -9.88 3.33 -26.26
N ALA A 122 -10.97 2.63 -26.58
CA ALA A 122 -12.19 3.23 -27.11
C ALA A 122 -12.88 4.17 -26.09
N ALA A 123 -12.72 3.92 -24.79
CA ALA A 123 -13.14 4.81 -23.72
C ALA A 123 -12.14 5.95 -23.44
N GLY A 124 -11.06 6.06 -24.23
CA GLY A 124 -9.99 7.04 -24.05
C GLY A 124 -9.04 6.71 -22.90
N LEU A 125 -9.07 5.48 -22.41
CA LEU A 125 -8.27 5.04 -21.27
C LEU A 125 -6.95 4.39 -21.71
N LEU A 126 -5.94 4.48 -20.84
CA LEU A 126 -4.70 3.72 -20.99
C LEU A 126 -5.00 2.20 -20.91
N PRO A 127 -4.29 1.36 -21.71
CA PRO A 127 -4.60 -0.06 -21.87
C PRO A 127 -4.04 -0.94 -20.74
N PHE A 128 -4.06 -0.45 -19.50
CA PHE A 128 -3.81 -1.24 -18.30
C PHE A 128 -5.06 -2.08 -18.02
N ASP A 129 -5.01 -3.33 -18.43
CA ASP A 129 -6.19 -4.14 -18.69
C ASP A 129 -6.56 -5.11 -17.57
N ASP A 130 -5.92 -5.02 -16.42
CA ASP A 130 -6.28 -5.88 -15.30
C ASP A 130 -6.38 -5.16 -13.96
N LEU A 131 -7.29 -5.65 -13.12
CA LEU A 131 -7.39 -5.26 -11.73
C LEU A 131 -7.43 -6.50 -10.86
N LYS A 132 -6.73 -6.47 -9.72
CA LYS A 132 -6.77 -7.57 -8.75
C LYS A 132 -7.87 -7.27 -7.75
N LEU A 133 -8.91 -8.09 -7.72
CA LEU A 133 -10.03 -7.94 -6.78
C LEU A 133 -9.76 -8.73 -5.51
N VAL A 134 -9.69 -8.03 -4.38
CA VAL A 134 -9.67 -8.62 -3.05
C VAL A 134 -11.10 -8.70 -2.51
N THR A 135 -11.48 -9.89 -2.03
CA THR A 135 -12.85 -10.25 -1.69
C THR A 135 -12.95 -10.72 -0.24
N HIS A 136 -14.18 -10.86 0.25
CA HIS A 136 -14.46 -11.55 1.51
C HIS A 136 -13.97 -13.00 1.47
N CYS A 137 -13.56 -13.54 2.62
CA CYS A 137 -13.03 -14.89 2.73
C CYS A 137 -13.95 -15.84 3.51
N LEU A 138 -14.73 -15.31 4.46
CA LEU A 138 -15.54 -16.10 5.38
C LEU A 138 -17.04 -15.85 5.15
N GLU A 139 -17.85 -16.83 5.52
CA GLU A 139 -19.31 -16.80 5.39
C GLU A 139 -19.92 -15.69 6.24
N ASP A 140 -19.44 -15.51 7.48
CA ASP A 140 -19.83 -14.39 8.34
C ASP A 140 -19.52 -13.07 7.66
N ALA A 141 -20.58 -12.42 7.16
CA ALA A 141 -20.47 -11.20 6.40
C ALA A 141 -19.90 -10.05 7.23
N ALA A 142 -20.36 -9.87 8.47
CA ALA A 142 -19.94 -8.76 9.30
C ALA A 142 -18.47 -8.90 9.70
N TYR A 143 -18.04 -10.10 10.06
CA TYR A 143 -16.66 -10.34 10.43
C TYR A 143 -15.72 -10.32 9.22
N SER A 144 -16.08 -11.00 8.14
CA SER A 144 -15.24 -11.04 6.95
C SER A 144 -15.09 -9.68 6.29
N ASP A 145 -16.13 -8.85 6.30
CA ASP A 145 -16.07 -7.51 5.72
C ASP A 145 -15.09 -6.62 6.51
N LYS A 146 -15.02 -6.75 7.85
CA LYS A 146 -14.01 -6.06 8.66
C LYS A 146 -12.59 -6.44 8.27
N LEU A 147 -12.33 -7.70 7.96
CA LEU A 147 -11.00 -8.16 7.54
C LEU A 147 -10.58 -7.50 6.22
N VAL A 148 -11.48 -7.43 5.24
CA VAL A 148 -11.25 -6.73 3.95
C VAL A 148 -10.96 -5.26 4.19
N LEU A 149 -11.72 -4.61 5.08
CA LEU A 149 -11.55 -3.20 5.42
C LEU A 149 -10.22 -2.93 6.17
N LYS A 150 -9.79 -3.83 7.06
CA LYS A 150 -8.48 -3.76 7.73
C LYS A 150 -7.33 -3.94 6.73
N GLU A 151 -7.44 -4.88 5.78
CA GLU A 151 -6.45 -5.07 4.72
C GLU A 151 -6.37 -3.83 3.81
N TYR A 152 -7.52 -3.26 3.42
CA TYR A 152 -7.57 -2.01 2.67
C TYR A 152 -6.87 -0.86 3.41
N LEU A 153 -7.10 -0.70 4.71
CA LEU A 153 -6.41 0.32 5.52
C LEU A 153 -4.89 0.11 5.57
N ALA A 154 -4.41 -1.14 5.58
CA ALA A 154 -2.98 -1.41 5.49
C ALA A 154 -2.40 -0.88 4.17
N TYR A 155 -3.05 -1.12 3.03
CA TYR A 155 -2.62 -0.51 1.76
C TYR A 155 -2.66 1.02 1.80
N LYS A 156 -3.72 1.62 2.36
CA LYS A 156 -3.81 3.08 2.49
C LYS A 156 -2.69 3.67 3.34
N MET A 157 -2.30 3.01 4.43
CA MET A 157 -1.15 3.42 5.24
C MET A 157 0.17 3.25 4.48
N TYR A 158 0.32 2.17 3.70
CA TYR A 158 1.52 1.97 2.88
C TYR A 158 1.68 3.06 1.82
N ASN A 159 0.57 3.51 1.20
CA ASN A 159 0.58 4.62 0.24
C ASN A 159 1.09 5.94 0.86
N LEU A 160 1.02 6.12 2.18
CA LEU A 160 1.47 7.35 2.85
C LEU A 160 2.97 7.41 3.09
N VAL A 161 3.68 6.27 3.02
CA VAL A 161 5.13 6.20 3.25
C VAL A 161 5.94 6.08 1.97
N THR A 162 5.32 5.74 0.84
CA THR A 162 6.02 5.60 -0.44
C THR A 162 5.10 5.69 -1.65
N PRO A 163 5.55 6.33 -2.75
CA PRO A 163 4.87 6.23 -4.04
C PRO A 163 5.06 4.86 -4.71
N TYR A 164 6.07 4.08 -4.31
CA TYR A 164 6.31 2.72 -4.82
C TYR A 164 5.39 1.70 -4.12
N SER A 165 4.09 1.93 -4.26
CA SER A 165 3.03 1.15 -3.61
C SER A 165 1.86 0.98 -4.55
N TYR A 166 1.16 -0.15 -4.50
CA TYR A 166 -0.08 -0.32 -5.27
C TYR A 166 -1.15 0.67 -4.80
N ARG A 167 -1.78 1.36 -5.75
CA ARG A 167 -3.04 2.07 -5.45
C ARG A 167 -4.15 1.05 -5.18
N VAL A 168 -5.07 1.42 -4.30
CA VAL A 168 -6.26 0.63 -3.97
C VAL A 168 -7.51 1.47 -4.02
N GLN A 169 -8.62 0.88 -4.50
CA GLN A 169 -9.93 1.51 -4.49
C GLN A 169 -10.96 0.62 -3.81
N LEU A 170 -11.64 1.17 -2.80
CA LEU A 170 -12.69 0.47 -2.06
C LEU A 170 -13.98 0.38 -2.89
N LEU A 171 -14.54 -0.82 -2.92
CA LEU A 171 -15.77 -1.14 -3.62
C LEU A 171 -16.85 -1.62 -2.65
N ARG A 172 -18.07 -1.14 -2.86
CA ARG A 172 -19.26 -1.81 -2.37
C ARG A 172 -19.81 -2.69 -3.50
N LEU A 173 -19.39 -3.96 -3.50
CA LEU A 173 -19.56 -4.86 -4.65
C LEU A 173 -20.78 -5.78 -4.48
N THR A 174 -21.64 -5.78 -5.48
CA THR A 174 -22.71 -6.77 -5.63
C THR A 174 -22.29 -7.85 -6.63
N TYR A 175 -22.13 -9.08 -6.16
CA TYR A 175 -22.05 -10.26 -7.00
C TYR A 175 -23.46 -10.65 -7.42
N GLN A 176 -23.71 -10.80 -8.71
CA GLN A 176 -24.98 -11.28 -9.26
C GLN A 176 -24.69 -12.50 -10.14
N ASP A 177 -25.42 -13.59 -9.92
CA ASP A 177 -25.28 -14.76 -10.78
C ASP A 177 -25.75 -14.44 -12.21
N ALA A 178 -24.96 -14.87 -13.20
CA ALA A 178 -25.28 -14.64 -14.61
C ALA A 178 -26.50 -15.45 -15.10
N ASN A 179 -26.81 -16.57 -14.44
CA ASN A 179 -27.90 -17.48 -14.79
C ASN A 179 -29.15 -17.27 -13.91
N ASP A 180 -29.00 -16.59 -12.77
CA ASP A 180 -30.09 -16.27 -11.84
C ASP A 180 -29.96 -14.81 -11.33
N PRO A 181 -30.72 -13.87 -11.93
CA PRO A 181 -30.70 -12.48 -11.51
C PRO A 181 -31.15 -12.24 -10.06
N ASP A 182 -31.84 -13.16 -9.39
CA ASP A 182 -32.26 -12.98 -8.00
C ASP A 182 -31.19 -13.46 -7.00
N ARG A 183 -30.25 -14.31 -7.45
CA ARG A 183 -29.09 -14.75 -6.67
C ARG A 183 -28.02 -13.64 -6.62
N LYS A 184 -28.11 -12.80 -5.60
CA LYS A 184 -27.16 -11.68 -5.36
C LYS A 184 -26.54 -11.71 -3.96
N LEU A 185 -25.31 -11.22 -3.88
CA LEU A 185 -24.58 -11.03 -2.63
C LEU A 185 -23.85 -9.68 -2.64
N LYS A 186 -24.12 -8.80 -1.67
CA LYS A 186 -23.47 -7.47 -1.57
C LYS A 186 -22.46 -7.45 -0.43
N ARG A 187 -21.17 -7.29 -0.74
CA ARG A 187 -20.05 -7.37 0.21
C ARG A 187 -19.04 -6.25 -0.02
N TRP A 188 -18.22 -5.97 0.99
CA TRP A 188 -17.06 -5.12 0.82
C TRP A 188 -15.99 -5.86 0.02
N ALA A 189 -15.32 -5.13 -0.87
CA ALA A 189 -14.21 -5.59 -1.69
C ALA A 189 -13.32 -4.40 -2.01
N PHE A 190 -12.13 -4.61 -2.53
CA PHE A 190 -11.34 -3.52 -3.11
C PHE A 190 -10.53 -4.05 -4.29
N VAL A 191 -10.21 -3.16 -5.22
CA VAL A 191 -9.31 -3.45 -6.34
C VAL A 191 -7.93 -2.90 -6.05
N LEU A 192 -6.90 -3.62 -6.50
CA LEU A 192 -5.53 -3.14 -6.57
C LEU A 192 -5.19 -2.83 -8.02
N GLU A 193 -4.39 -1.78 -8.19
CA GLU A 193 -3.70 -1.40 -9.42
C GLU A 193 -2.97 -2.58 -10.09
N SER A 194 -2.88 -2.55 -11.42
CA SER A 194 -2.13 -3.55 -12.19
C SER A 194 -0.62 -3.43 -11.94
N ASP A 195 0.10 -4.50 -12.25
CA ASP A 195 1.57 -4.45 -12.21
C ASP A 195 2.12 -3.52 -13.31
N ASP A 196 1.50 -3.53 -14.49
CA ASP A 196 1.90 -2.70 -15.64
C ASP A 196 1.66 -1.20 -15.37
N GLU A 197 0.56 -0.86 -14.71
CA GLU A 197 0.24 0.52 -14.35
C GLU A 197 1.14 1.06 -13.24
N LEU A 198 1.39 0.26 -12.20
CA LEU A 198 2.38 0.60 -11.17
C LEU A 198 3.76 0.82 -11.81
N ALA A 199 4.20 -0.09 -12.69
CA ALA A 199 5.47 0.03 -13.40
C ALA A 199 5.56 1.35 -14.18
N ALA A 200 4.51 1.69 -14.95
CA ALA A 200 4.45 2.94 -15.68
C ALA A 200 4.48 4.17 -14.75
N ARG A 201 3.71 4.16 -13.67
CA ARG A 201 3.62 5.26 -12.70
C ARG A 201 4.93 5.50 -11.96
N ILE A 202 5.78 4.50 -11.78
CA ILE A 202 7.08 4.68 -11.10
C ILE A 202 8.25 4.78 -12.08
N GLY A 203 7.97 4.82 -13.39
CA GLY A 203 8.98 4.88 -14.44
C GLY A 203 9.87 3.63 -14.52
N GLY A 204 9.37 2.48 -14.08
CA GLY A 204 10.12 1.22 -13.99
C GLY A 204 9.52 0.10 -14.85
N VAL A 205 10.09 -1.10 -14.71
CA VAL A 205 9.61 -2.33 -15.35
C VAL A 205 9.52 -3.47 -14.33
N GLU A 206 8.46 -4.29 -14.37
CA GLU A 206 8.34 -5.43 -13.47
C GLU A 206 9.44 -6.48 -13.75
N CYS A 207 10.27 -6.78 -12.74
CA CYS A 207 11.23 -7.86 -12.80
C CYS A 207 10.61 -9.21 -12.40
N LYS A 208 10.05 -9.92 -13.38
CA LYS A 208 9.34 -11.20 -13.18
C LYS A 208 10.25 -12.35 -12.68
N ASN A 209 11.55 -12.29 -12.96
CA ASN A 209 12.52 -13.37 -12.67
C ASN A 209 13.64 -12.93 -11.70
N CYS A 210 13.34 -12.02 -10.77
CA CYS A 210 14.31 -11.49 -9.80
C CYS A 210 14.34 -12.26 -8.46
N MET A 211 14.03 -13.56 -8.44
CA MET A 211 14.21 -14.37 -7.22
C MET A 211 15.70 -14.50 -6.89
N GLY A 212 16.06 -14.34 -5.61
CA GLY A 212 17.43 -14.54 -5.14
C GLY A 212 18.45 -13.48 -5.59
N GLN A 213 17.99 -12.29 -5.95
CA GLN A 213 18.90 -11.16 -6.24
C GLN A 213 19.71 -10.78 -4.99
N PRO A 214 20.98 -10.36 -5.15
CA PRO A 214 21.81 -9.90 -4.04
C PRO A 214 21.28 -8.57 -3.46
N GLU A 215 21.60 -8.31 -2.19
CA GLU A 215 21.09 -7.14 -1.43
C GLU A 215 21.49 -5.80 -2.07
N ASP A 216 22.68 -5.73 -2.67
CA ASP A 216 23.22 -4.53 -3.33
C ASP A 216 22.48 -4.13 -4.61
N ARG A 217 21.58 -4.98 -5.13
CA ARG A 217 20.68 -4.64 -6.24
C ARG A 217 19.49 -3.81 -5.79
N PHE A 218 19.16 -3.80 -4.50
CA PHE A 218 17.98 -3.12 -3.98
C PHE A 218 18.32 -1.72 -3.50
N ASP A 219 17.37 -0.79 -3.62
CA ASP A 219 17.52 0.51 -2.97
C ASP A 219 17.48 0.34 -1.44
N PRO A 220 18.54 0.70 -0.69
CA PRO A 220 18.62 0.40 0.73
C PRO A 220 17.67 1.26 1.58
N ILE A 221 17.32 2.47 1.15
CA ILE A 221 16.42 3.35 1.91
C ILE A 221 14.98 2.83 1.79
N HIS A 222 14.57 2.49 0.57
CA HIS A 222 13.24 1.96 0.29
C HIS A 222 13.06 0.54 0.83
N GLU A 223 14.08 -0.33 0.74
CA GLU A 223 14.03 -1.65 1.36
C GLU A 223 13.79 -1.58 2.87
N ARG A 224 14.53 -0.71 3.58
CA ARG A 224 14.34 -0.49 5.02
C ARG A 224 12.95 0.03 5.34
N MET A 225 12.42 0.93 4.51
CA MET A 225 11.05 1.42 4.65
C MET A 225 10.02 0.29 4.46
N VAL A 226 10.19 -0.57 3.45
CA VAL A 226 9.35 -1.77 3.23
C VAL A 226 9.41 -2.69 4.44
N ALA A 227 10.60 -3.05 4.89
CA ALA A 227 10.78 -3.95 6.02
C ALA A 227 10.19 -3.38 7.32
N MET A 228 10.33 -2.08 7.55
CA MET A 228 9.72 -1.40 8.70
C MET A 228 8.19 -1.37 8.58
N PHE A 229 7.62 -1.17 7.39
CA PHE A 229 6.19 -1.23 7.19
C PHE A 229 5.63 -2.62 7.50
N GLU A 230 6.24 -3.66 6.94
CA GLU A 230 5.84 -5.05 7.16
C GLU A 230 5.99 -5.45 8.64
N TYR A 231 7.06 -4.98 9.29
CA TYR A 231 7.24 -5.11 10.74
C TYR A 231 6.12 -4.40 11.52
N MET A 232 5.78 -3.16 11.19
CA MET A 232 4.72 -2.38 11.85
C MET A 232 3.39 -3.14 11.84
N ILE A 233 2.99 -3.65 10.66
CA ILE A 233 1.74 -4.42 10.51
C ILE A 233 1.86 -5.88 10.96
N CYS A 234 3.04 -6.31 11.42
CA CYS A 234 3.34 -7.69 11.84
C CYS A 234 3.01 -8.71 10.74
N ASN A 235 3.46 -8.41 9.53
CA ASN A 235 3.38 -9.32 8.40
C ASN A 235 4.73 -10.03 8.22
N THR A 236 4.71 -11.35 8.40
CA THR A 236 5.85 -12.24 8.20
C THR A 236 5.66 -13.15 7.00
N ASP A 237 4.58 -12.98 6.23
CA ASP A 237 4.26 -13.81 5.05
C ASP A 237 4.90 -13.26 3.76
N TRP A 238 6.03 -12.57 3.85
CA TRP A 238 6.73 -11.99 2.70
C TRP A 238 8.22 -12.38 2.71
N SER A 239 8.89 -12.27 1.57
CA SER A 239 10.34 -12.51 1.49
C SER A 239 10.92 -11.94 0.21
N ILE A 240 11.90 -11.05 0.34
CA ILE A 240 12.68 -10.55 -0.81
C ILE A 240 13.44 -11.71 -1.46
N LYS A 241 14.19 -12.48 -0.67
CA LYS A 241 14.99 -13.62 -1.15
C LYS A 241 14.17 -14.62 -1.96
N MET A 242 12.97 -14.97 -1.49
CA MET A 242 12.09 -15.95 -2.13
C MET A 242 11.07 -15.33 -3.10
N ASN A 243 11.08 -14.01 -3.29
CA ASN A 243 10.08 -13.27 -4.07
C ASN A 243 8.63 -13.68 -3.69
N ARG A 244 8.34 -13.73 -2.37
CA ARG A 244 7.05 -14.12 -1.80
C ARG A 244 6.32 -12.87 -1.32
N ASN A 245 5.10 -12.65 -1.79
CA ASN A 245 4.23 -11.52 -1.43
C ASN A 245 4.92 -10.15 -1.55
N VAL A 246 5.87 -10.07 -2.49
CA VAL A 246 6.57 -8.87 -2.90
C VAL A 246 6.78 -8.96 -4.41
N LYS A 247 6.67 -7.83 -5.11
CA LYS A 247 7.08 -7.69 -6.50
C LYS A 247 8.32 -6.81 -6.57
N PHE A 248 9.12 -7.00 -7.60
CA PHE A 248 10.28 -6.17 -7.87
C PHE A 248 10.07 -5.38 -9.14
N PHE A 249 10.38 -4.09 -9.09
CA PHE A 249 10.41 -3.23 -10.26
C PHE A 249 11.82 -2.70 -10.43
N GLU A 250 12.36 -2.82 -11.63
CA GLU A 250 13.67 -2.26 -11.97
C GLU A 250 13.49 -0.83 -12.50
N LEU A 251 14.17 0.13 -11.87
CA LEU A 251 14.21 1.53 -12.31
C LEU A 251 15.28 1.73 -13.41
N PRO A 252 15.29 2.88 -14.11
CA PRO A 252 16.26 3.14 -15.19
C PRO A 252 17.73 3.11 -14.75
N ASP A 253 18.00 3.30 -13.46
CA ASP A 253 19.33 3.20 -12.86
C ASP A 253 19.71 1.76 -12.43
N HIS A 254 18.90 0.78 -12.84
CA HIS A 254 19.03 -0.65 -12.55
C HIS A 254 18.81 -1.07 -11.10
N ARG A 255 18.41 -0.16 -10.20
CA ARG A 255 18.02 -0.56 -8.83
C ARG A 255 16.67 -1.27 -8.83
N LEU A 256 16.56 -2.29 -7.98
CA LEU A 256 15.32 -3.01 -7.73
C LEU A 256 14.56 -2.37 -6.57
N ILE A 257 13.28 -2.11 -6.82
CA ILE A 257 12.32 -1.55 -5.86
C ILE A 257 11.38 -2.67 -5.42
N PRO A 258 11.48 -3.15 -4.17
CA PRO A 258 10.49 -4.06 -3.59
C PRO A 258 9.17 -3.35 -3.34
N VAL A 259 8.08 -3.95 -3.82
CA VAL A 259 6.71 -3.50 -3.55
C VAL A 259 5.93 -4.67 -2.96
N PRO A 260 5.70 -4.67 -1.63
CA PRO A 260 4.95 -5.72 -0.96
C PRO A 260 3.47 -5.67 -1.32
N TYR A 261 2.80 -6.82 -1.19
CA TYR A 261 1.37 -6.97 -1.35
C TYR A 261 0.89 -8.19 -0.52
N ASP A 262 -0.42 -8.43 -0.47
CA ASP A 262 -1.04 -9.55 0.29
C ASP A 262 -0.91 -9.36 1.82
N PHE A 263 -1.54 -8.31 2.36
CA PHE A 263 -1.45 -7.95 3.78
C PHE A 263 -2.43 -8.69 4.71
N ASP A 264 -3.19 -9.68 4.21
CA ASP A 264 -4.22 -10.38 4.99
C ASP A 264 -3.66 -11.27 6.11
N PHE A 265 -2.42 -11.76 5.94
CA PHE A 265 -1.72 -12.57 6.95
C PHE A 265 -1.08 -11.77 8.08
N SER A 266 -1.24 -10.44 8.09
CA SER A 266 -0.63 -9.55 9.06
C SER A 266 -1.35 -9.55 10.42
N GLY A 267 -0.60 -9.26 11.49
CA GLY A 267 -1.16 -9.01 12.83
C GLY A 267 -2.10 -7.81 12.90
N PHE A 268 -1.94 -6.83 12.00
CA PHE A 268 -2.85 -5.70 11.85
C PHE A 268 -4.24 -6.11 11.35
N VAL A 269 -4.32 -7.04 10.38
CA VAL A 269 -5.59 -7.58 9.89
C VAL A 269 -6.16 -8.61 10.86
N LYS A 270 -5.30 -9.45 11.44
CA LYS A 270 -5.63 -10.48 12.43
C LYS A 270 -6.73 -11.43 11.94
N ALA A 271 -6.62 -11.84 10.67
CA ALA A 271 -7.53 -12.82 10.09
C ALA A 271 -7.43 -14.16 10.85
N PRO A 272 -8.53 -14.90 11.07
CA PRO A 272 -8.52 -16.12 11.87
C PRO A 272 -7.76 -17.27 11.21
N TYR A 273 -7.49 -17.16 9.91
CA TYR A 273 -6.70 -18.11 9.14
C TYR A 273 -5.21 -17.76 9.07
N ALA A 274 -4.82 -16.56 9.51
CA ALA A 274 -3.41 -16.17 9.58
C ALA A 274 -2.70 -17.05 10.61
N LYS A 275 -1.49 -17.49 10.28
CA LYS A 275 -0.67 -18.38 11.12
C LYS A 275 0.69 -17.75 11.33
N SER A 276 1.30 -18.02 12.48
CA SER A 276 2.66 -17.57 12.74
C SER A 276 3.65 -18.25 11.79
N ASN A 277 4.63 -17.47 11.33
CA ASN A 277 5.71 -17.96 10.49
C ASN A 277 6.87 -18.48 11.35
N GLN A 278 6.91 -19.80 11.55
CA GLN A 278 7.95 -20.45 12.34
C GLN A 278 9.34 -20.37 11.70
N ASP A 279 9.42 -20.24 10.37
CA ASP A 279 10.69 -20.19 9.63
C ASP A 279 11.51 -18.93 9.99
N VAL A 280 10.83 -17.89 10.49
CA VAL A 280 11.46 -16.64 10.95
C VAL A 280 11.40 -16.48 12.48
N GLY A 281 11.10 -17.57 13.21
CA GLY A 281 11.05 -17.56 14.68
C GLY A 281 9.84 -16.82 15.28
N GLN A 282 8.79 -16.56 14.50
CA GLN A 282 7.61 -15.85 14.98
C GLN A 282 6.82 -16.69 15.99
N LYS A 283 6.60 -16.14 17.20
CA LYS A 283 5.93 -16.85 18.31
C LYS A 283 4.39 -16.80 18.24
N GLY A 284 3.83 -15.79 17.56
CA GLY A 284 2.39 -15.55 17.42
C GLY A 284 2.12 -14.56 16.29
N VAL A 285 0.88 -14.48 15.79
CA VAL A 285 0.51 -13.61 14.66
C VAL A 285 0.70 -12.11 14.97
N ASP A 286 0.74 -11.76 16.25
CA ASP A 286 0.99 -10.42 16.80
C ASP A 286 2.44 -10.19 17.25
N HIS A 287 3.31 -11.21 17.15
CA HIS A 287 4.73 -11.10 17.46
C HIS A 287 5.50 -10.58 16.23
N ARG A 288 5.92 -9.30 16.28
CA ARG A 288 6.66 -8.68 15.17
C ARG A 288 8.05 -9.30 15.03
N VAL A 289 8.49 -9.47 13.79
CA VAL A 289 9.83 -9.94 13.43
C VAL A 289 10.33 -9.05 12.32
N PHE A 290 11.49 -8.42 12.49
CA PHE A 290 12.09 -7.61 11.44
C PHE A 290 12.74 -8.53 10.41
N MET A 291 12.44 -8.30 9.13
CA MET A 291 12.86 -9.17 8.01
C MET A 291 13.61 -8.41 6.92
N GLY A 292 14.08 -7.20 7.23
CA GLY A 292 14.89 -6.38 6.31
C GLY A 292 16.38 -6.67 6.40
N PHE A 293 17.17 -6.02 5.54
CA PHE A 293 18.62 -6.24 5.44
C PHE A 293 19.44 -5.50 6.48
N ALA A 294 18.91 -4.43 7.09
CA ALA A 294 19.63 -3.71 8.14
C ALA A 294 19.96 -4.66 9.31
N GLU A 295 21.15 -4.51 9.90
CA GLU A 295 21.59 -5.32 11.05
C GLU A 295 21.61 -4.51 12.36
N ASP A 296 21.41 -3.19 12.27
CA ASP A 296 21.51 -2.27 13.40
C ASP A 296 20.52 -1.11 13.29
N ALA A 297 19.98 -0.66 14.43
CA ALA A 297 18.98 0.40 14.46
C ALA A 297 19.52 1.75 13.98
N ARG A 298 20.84 1.98 14.03
CA ARG A 298 21.48 3.18 13.49
C ARG A 298 21.34 3.26 11.98
N GLU A 299 21.35 2.13 11.28
CA GLU A 299 21.08 2.09 9.83
C GLU A 299 19.62 2.46 9.50
N MET A 300 18.72 2.23 10.46
CA MET A 300 17.30 2.52 10.37
C MET A 300 16.95 3.95 10.79
N TYR A 301 17.91 4.80 11.18
CA TYR A 301 17.62 6.10 11.80
C TYR A 301 16.63 6.96 10.99
N GLY A 302 16.87 7.11 9.68
CA GLY A 302 15.98 7.85 8.78
C GLY A 302 14.59 7.21 8.67
N THR A 303 14.53 5.88 8.55
CA THR A 303 13.28 5.13 8.49
C THR A 303 12.48 5.22 9.80
N LEU A 304 13.12 5.10 10.95
CA LEU A 304 12.50 5.27 12.26
C LEU A 304 11.91 6.67 12.41
N ALA A 305 12.64 7.71 11.96
CA ALA A 305 12.14 9.08 11.96
C ALA A 305 10.91 9.23 11.05
N LEU A 306 10.96 8.71 9.82
CA LEU A 306 9.82 8.71 8.89
C LEU A 306 8.56 8.12 9.54
N PHE A 307 8.64 6.92 10.09
CA PHE A 307 7.48 6.26 10.69
C PHE A 307 6.95 7.01 11.92
N LYS A 308 7.83 7.53 12.79
CA LYS A 308 7.41 8.39 13.92
C LYS A 308 6.63 9.61 13.43
N THR A 309 7.10 10.28 12.40
CA THR A 309 6.41 11.47 11.85
C THR A 309 5.06 11.12 11.19
N LYS A 310 4.90 9.88 10.70
CA LYS A 310 3.67 9.40 10.06
C LYS A 310 2.60 8.94 11.05
N GLN A 311 2.92 8.80 12.34
CA GLN A 311 1.96 8.37 13.37
C GLN A 311 0.63 9.15 13.37
N PRO A 312 0.60 10.49 13.37
CA PRO A 312 -0.66 11.23 13.37
C PRO A 312 -1.48 10.96 12.09
N GLU A 313 -0.80 10.77 10.96
CA GLU A 313 -1.46 10.52 9.68
C GLU A 313 -2.04 9.11 9.59
N PHE A 314 -1.35 8.09 10.09
CA PHE A 314 -1.88 6.74 10.20
C PHE A 314 -3.09 6.68 11.13
N ASN A 315 -2.99 7.30 12.31
CA ASN A 315 -4.11 7.37 13.25
C ASN A 315 -5.31 8.09 12.62
N ARG A 316 -5.08 9.20 11.91
CA ARG A 316 -6.14 9.93 11.19
C ARG A 316 -6.78 9.06 10.11
N THR A 317 -6.00 8.35 9.31
CA THR A 317 -6.49 7.43 8.26
C THR A 317 -7.41 6.37 8.84
N ILE A 318 -7.04 5.77 9.98
CA ILE A 318 -7.87 4.77 10.67
C ILE A 318 -9.13 5.41 11.25
N LEU A 319 -8.97 6.48 12.05
CA LEU A 319 -10.07 7.09 12.82
C LEU A 319 -11.15 7.70 11.93
N ASN A 320 -10.76 8.28 10.79
CA ASN A 320 -11.69 8.89 9.83
C ASN A 320 -12.36 7.86 8.90
N PHE A 321 -11.96 6.58 8.95
CA PHE A 321 -12.52 5.57 8.06
C PHE A 321 -13.90 5.11 8.53
N ARG A 322 -14.93 5.82 8.07
CA ARG A 322 -16.34 5.65 8.47
C ARG A 322 -16.95 4.26 8.24
N HIS A 323 -16.32 3.43 7.43
CA HIS A 323 -16.82 2.10 7.06
C HIS A 323 -16.42 1.00 8.05
N LEU A 324 -15.47 1.28 8.93
CA LEU A 324 -15.05 0.36 10.00
C LEU A 324 -15.68 0.79 11.34
N PRO A 325 -16.24 -0.14 12.13
CA PRO A 325 -16.82 0.18 13.43
C PRO A 325 -15.82 0.83 14.39
N GLU A 326 -16.31 1.69 15.29
CA GLU A 326 -15.46 2.45 16.22
C GLU A 326 -14.56 1.56 17.08
N ALA A 327 -15.10 0.45 17.60
CA ALA A 327 -14.33 -0.50 18.40
C ALA A 327 -13.15 -1.10 17.62
N ASP A 328 -13.36 -1.42 16.34
CA ASP A 328 -12.31 -1.95 15.47
C ASP A 328 -11.26 -0.87 15.14
N LYS A 329 -11.68 0.38 14.90
CA LYS A 329 -10.74 1.50 14.71
C LYS A 329 -9.84 1.72 15.93
N MET A 330 -10.42 1.65 17.13
CA MET A 330 -9.67 1.78 18.38
C MET A 330 -8.70 0.61 18.60
N GLU A 331 -9.10 -0.63 18.27
CA GLU A 331 -8.20 -1.79 18.31
C GLU A 331 -6.99 -1.57 17.39
N LEU A 332 -7.19 -1.04 16.18
CA LEU A 332 -6.09 -0.77 15.24
C LEU A 332 -5.16 0.35 15.73
N VAL A 333 -5.69 1.42 16.31
CA VAL A 333 -4.87 2.50 16.89
C VAL A 333 -4.04 1.97 18.05
N GLN A 334 -4.65 1.23 18.98
CA GLN A 334 -3.93 0.59 20.09
C GLN A 334 -2.87 -0.40 19.60
N TYR A 335 -3.17 -1.14 18.54
CA TYR A 335 -2.21 -2.02 17.89
C TYR A 335 -0.99 -1.22 17.38
N LEU A 336 -1.20 -0.08 16.70
CA LEU A 336 -0.11 0.78 16.25
C LEU A 336 0.67 1.41 17.41
N ASP A 337 0.02 1.75 18.52
CA ASP A 337 0.72 2.29 19.70
C ASP A 337 1.78 1.31 20.22
N THR A 338 1.53 -0.01 20.16
CA THR A 338 2.55 -1.02 20.53
C THR A 338 3.77 -1.00 19.59
N PHE A 339 3.56 -0.69 18.31
CA PHE A 339 4.67 -0.48 17.37
C PHE A 339 5.45 0.77 17.73
N TYR A 340 4.77 1.89 18.00
CA TYR A 340 5.45 3.15 18.34
C TYR A 340 6.22 3.08 19.66
N GLN A 341 5.73 2.32 20.65
CA GLN A 341 6.50 2.00 21.85
C GLN A 341 7.79 1.26 21.51
N SER A 342 7.75 0.30 20.59
CA SER A 342 8.93 -0.48 20.19
C SER A 342 10.00 0.33 19.47
N ILE A 343 9.64 1.48 18.89
CA ILE A 343 10.58 2.35 18.16
C ILE A 343 10.80 3.70 18.84
N ASN A 344 10.26 3.93 20.04
CA ASN A 344 10.21 5.26 20.67
C ASN A 344 11.60 5.88 20.89
N SER A 345 12.62 5.07 21.16
CA SER A 345 14.04 5.43 21.17
C SER A 345 14.87 4.50 20.29
N LEU A 346 16.12 4.90 19.99
CA LEU A 346 17.06 4.06 19.25
C LEU A 346 17.39 2.76 20.01
N GLU A 347 17.45 2.81 21.34
CA GLU A 347 17.69 1.63 22.18
C GLU A 347 16.51 0.65 22.14
N GLU A 348 15.27 1.16 22.23
CA GLU A 348 14.06 0.34 22.09
C GLU A 348 13.98 -0.28 20.69
N ALA A 349 14.28 0.50 19.63
CA ALA A 349 14.32 -0.01 18.27
C ALA A 349 15.40 -1.09 18.10
N GLN A 350 16.60 -0.90 18.68
CA GLN A 350 17.65 -1.92 18.68
C GLN A 350 17.18 -3.21 19.34
N ARG A 351 16.50 -3.09 20.50
CA ARG A 351 15.95 -4.25 21.20
C ARG A 351 14.83 -4.93 20.43
N ALA A 352 13.96 -4.18 19.78
CA ALA A 352 12.76 -4.73 19.15
C ALA A 352 13.02 -5.34 17.76
N LEU A 353 13.98 -4.80 17.02
CA LEU A 353 14.26 -5.22 15.64
C LEU A 353 15.37 -6.28 15.55
N PHE A 354 16.35 -6.27 16.47
CA PHE A 354 17.59 -7.03 16.32
C PHE A 354 17.97 -7.92 17.52
N ASN A 355 17.18 -7.92 18.60
CA ASN A 355 17.40 -8.75 19.80
C ASN A 355 16.12 -9.51 20.17
#